data_AF-A0A7X8E2E5-F1
#
_entry.id   AF-A0A7X8E2E5-F1
#
_cell.length_a   1.000
_cell.length_b   1.000
_cell.length_c   1.000
_cell.angle_alpha   90.00
_cell.angle_beta   90.00
_cell.angle_gamma   90.00
#
_symmetry.space_group_name_H-M   'P 1'
#
loop_
_entity.id
_entity.type
_entity.pdbx_description
1 polymer ?
#
loop_
_entity_poly.entity_id
_entity_poly.type
_entity_poly.pdbx_seq_one_letter_code
_entity_poly.pdbx_strand_id
1 'polypeptide(L)'
;PGVYSMGDANGKYQLRHVANYEAEILAFNLFERFQNSDNKKDILRRRARYDVVPSAVFSNPQIASVGLGRRAIEQADLDLVEAKYYYGYTSKPFAMGYTFGEQKHFVKVKADRKTERIVDVQIVGPQASVLIQIYANLMNSGKYTYEIIEPDIASEETLYERKAYPERYIDPTKPVALNYAMTVHPALSEVATWAASEIDFEEPIRNEEIILDE
;
A
#
# COMPACT_ATOMS: atom_id res chain seq x y z
N PRO A 1 -5.48 -6.68 28.47
CA PRO A 1 -6.05 -5.48 27.81
C PRO A 1 -4.98 -4.38 27.70
N GLY A 2 -4.92 -3.62 26.59
CA GLY A 2 -3.94 -2.54 26.42
C GLY A 2 -2.53 -2.98 26.02
N VAL A 3 -2.37 -4.21 25.52
CA VAL A 3 -1.10 -4.71 24.97
C VAL A 3 -1.27 -4.82 23.46
N TYR A 4 -0.33 -4.25 22.70
CA TYR A 4 -0.33 -4.20 21.24
C TYR A 4 0.97 -4.79 20.70
N SER A 5 0.93 -5.36 19.49
CA SER A 5 2.10 -5.88 18.78
C SER A 5 2.12 -5.34 17.36
N MET A 6 3.31 -4.91 16.91
CA MET A 6 3.57 -4.34 15.59
C MET A 6 5.01 -4.64 15.14
N GLY A 7 5.29 -4.41 13.86
CA GLY A 7 6.54 -4.72 13.21
C GLY A 7 6.85 -6.21 13.24
N ASP A 8 8.14 -6.54 13.22
CA ASP A 8 8.65 -7.91 13.14
C ASP A 8 8.09 -8.83 14.25
N ALA A 9 7.73 -8.27 15.41
CA ALA A 9 7.16 -9.00 16.54
C ALA A 9 5.77 -9.63 16.25
N ASN A 10 5.03 -9.14 15.24
CA ASN A 10 3.76 -9.72 14.85
C ASN A 10 3.90 -10.87 13.84
N GLY A 11 5.10 -11.08 13.29
CA GLY A 11 5.44 -12.19 12.38
C GLY A 11 4.84 -12.10 10.97
N LYS A 12 4.18 -10.99 10.58
CA LYS A 12 3.56 -10.84 9.25
C LYS A 12 4.57 -10.44 8.17
N TYR A 13 5.22 -9.29 8.36
CA TYR A 13 6.20 -8.74 7.42
C TYR A 13 7.36 -8.12 8.18
N GLN A 14 8.58 -8.60 7.93
CA GLN A 14 9.80 -8.10 8.55
C GLN A 14 10.41 -6.98 7.71
N LEU A 15 9.67 -5.88 7.58
CA LEU A 15 10.01 -4.75 6.70
C LEU A 15 9.81 -3.43 7.46
N ARG A 16 10.82 -2.56 7.43
CA ARG A 16 10.81 -1.27 8.16
C ARG A 16 9.57 -0.42 7.85
N HIS A 17 9.19 -0.30 6.58
CA HIS A 17 8.04 0.51 6.17
C HIS A 17 6.70 -0.10 6.60
N VAL A 18 6.62 -1.43 6.79
CA VAL A 18 5.42 -2.05 7.38
C VAL A 18 5.36 -1.74 8.88
N ALA A 19 6.49 -1.81 9.59
CA ALA A 19 6.54 -1.44 11.00
C ALA A 19 6.16 0.04 11.23
N ASN A 20 6.65 0.96 10.38
CA ASN A 20 6.26 2.37 10.43
C ASN A 20 4.75 2.55 10.17
N TYR A 21 4.21 1.91 9.14
CA TYR A 21 2.78 1.97 8.81
C TYR A 21 1.90 1.47 9.97
N GLU A 22 2.27 0.35 10.59
CA GLU A 22 1.55 -0.17 11.75
C GLU A 22 1.66 0.75 12.97
N ALA A 23 2.84 1.36 13.19
CA ALA A 23 3.06 2.32 14.27
C ALA A 23 2.21 3.59 14.09
N GLU A 24 2.13 4.13 12.88
CA GLU A 24 1.28 5.29 12.56
C GLU A 24 -0.20 4.99 12.78
N ILE A 25 -0.66 3.80 12.35
CA ILE A 25 -2.04 3.36 12.60
C ILE A 25 -2.32 3.24 14.09
N LEU A 26 -1.40 2.63 14.84
CA LEU A 26 -1.55 2.44 16.28
C LEU A 26 -1.55 3.80 17.01
N ALA A 27 -0.61 4.68 16.69
CA ALA A 27 -0.52 6.02 17.26
C ALA A 27 -1.80 6.83 17.00
N PHE A 28 -2.27 6.82 15.74
CA PHE A 28 -3.53 7.45 15.36
C PHE A 28 -4.69 6.90 16.20
N ASN A 29 -4.85 5.58 16.23
CA ASN A 29 -5.97 4.92 16.91
C ASN A 29 -5.99 5.14 18.43
N LEU A 30 -4.82 5.26 19.07
CA LEU A 30 -4.70 5.42 20.52
C LEU A 30 -4.74 6.88 20.97
N PHE A 31 -4.12 7.79 20.22
CA PHE A 31 -3.84 9.13 20.71
C PHE A 31 -4.53 10.21 19.90
N GLU A 32 -4.55 10.11 18.57
CA GLU A 32 -4.97 11.22 17.71
C GLU A 32 -6.46 11.16 17.37
N ARG A 33 -7.02 9.95 17.29
CA ARG A 33 -8.42 9.69 16.93
C ARG A 33 -9.42 10.55 17.70
N PHE A 34 -9.11 10.93 18.94
CA PHE A 34 -10.02 11.70 19.81
C PHE A 34 -9.57 13.15 20.04
N GLN A 35 -8.46 13.60 19.45
CA GLN A 35 -7.85 14.89 19.82
C GLN A 35 -8.59 16.13 19.32
N ASN A 36 -9.57 16.01 18.42
CA ASN A 36 -10.30 17.15 17.86
C ASN A 36 -11.80 16.89 17.66
N SER A 37 -12.41 16.04 18.50
CA SER A 37 -13.85 15.76 18.41
C SER A 37 -14.56 15.87 19.75
N ASP A 38 -15.56 16.76 19.81
CA ASP A 38 -16.54 16.82 20.89
C ASP A 38 -17.42 15.55 20.93
N ASN A 39 -17.47 14.80 19.82
CA ASN A 39 -18.26 13.59 19.66
C ASN A 39 -17.38 12.40 19.24
N LYS A 40 -16.94 11.59 20.21
CA LYS A 40 -16.01 10.45 20.03
C LYS A 40 -16.45 9.38 19.02
N LYS A 41 -17.68 9.44 18.51
CA LYS A 41 -18.30 8.41 17.66
C LYS A 41 -18.02 8.58 16.16
N ASP A 42 -17.58 9.74 15.70
CA ASP A 42 -17.55 10.05 14.25
C ASP A 42 -16.16 9.90 13.60
N ILE A 43 -15.12 9.53 14.36
CA ILE A 43 -13.78 9.30 13.82
C ILE A 43 -13.48 7.81 13.89
N LEU A 44 -13.20 7.20 12.73
CA LEU A 44 -13.00 5.75 12.58
C LEU A 44 -11.57 5.33 12.88
N ARG A 45 -11.40 4.11 13.38
CA ARG A 45 -10.08 3.50 13.50
C ARG A 45 -9.49 3.26 12.12
N ARG A 46 -8.22 3.63 11.95
CA ARG A 46 -7.43 3.17 10.80
C ARG A 46 -7.22 1.66 10.91
N ARG A 47 -7.40 0.97 9.79
CA ARG A 47 -7.19 -0.47 9.66
C ARG A 47 -5.96 -0.73 8.79
N ALA A 48 -5.13 -1.67 9.25
CA ALA A 48 -3.94 -2.07 8.50
C ALA A 48 -4.33 -2.91 7.27
N ARG A 49 -3.78 -2.54 6.12
CA ARG A 49 -3.96 -3.19 4.83
C ARG A 49 -2.63 -3.80 4.39
N TYR A 50 -2.64 -5.08 3.99
CA TYR A 50 -1.42 -5.87 3.73
C TYR A 50 -1.37 -6.52 2.34
N ASP A 51 -2.37 -6.32 1.50
CA ASP A 51 -2.42 -6.77 0.11
C ASP A 51 -1.59 -5.86 -0.83
N VAL A 52 -1.15 -4.70 -0.34
CA VAL A 52 -0.32 -3.73 -1.08
C VAL A 52 0.96 -3.41 -0.29
N VAL A 53 1.76 -4.42 0.01
CA VAL A 53 3.07 -4.27 0.67
C VAL A 53 4.17 -4.27 -0.39
N PRO A 54 4.80 -3.12 -0.69
CA PRO A 54 5.91 -3.08 -1.62
C PRO A 54 7.20 -3.57 -0.95
N SER A 55 8.02 -4.33 -1.65
CA SER A 55 9.32 -4.80 -1.15
C SER A 55 10.39 -4.72 -2.22
N ALA A 56 11.65 -4.63 -1.79
CA ALA A 56 12.79 -4.61 -2.69
C ALA A 56 14.02 -5.32 -2.12
N VAL A 57 14.79 -5.92 -3.02
CA VAL A 57 16.13 -6.45 -2.78
C VAL A 57 17.11 -5.55 -3.52
N PHE A 58 18.05 -4.96 -2.79
CA PHE A 58 19.03 -3.98 -3.30
C PHE A 58 20.28 -4.65 -3.89
N SER A 59 20.09 -5.77 -4.60
CA SER A 59 21.13 -6.44 -5.38
C SER A 59 21.45 -5.69 -6.67
N ASN A 60 22.41 -6.19 -7.45
CA ASN A 60 22.67 -5.73 -8.81
C ASN A 60 22.34 -6.83 -9.84
N PRO A 61 21.25 -6.71 -10.62
CA PRO A 61 20.24 -5.65 -10.60
C PRO A 61 19.34 -5.71 -9.36
N GLN A 62 18.61 -4.62 -9.09
CA GLN A 62 17.62 -4.60 -8.02
C GLN A 62 16.40 -5.43 -8.42
N ILE A 63 15.69 -5.94 -7.41
CA ILE A 63 14.42 -6.65 -7.57
C ILE A 63 13.40 -5.94 -6.70
N ALA A 64 12.21 -5.66 -7.21
CA ALA A 64 11.14 -5.07 -6.44
C ALA A 64 9.79 -5.69 -6.81
N SER A 65 8.85 -5.72 -5.87
CA SER A 65 7.51 -6.24 -6.09
C SER A 65 6.48 -5.58 -5.19
N VAL A 66 5.23 -5.54 -5.63
CA VAL A 66 4.05 -5.18 -4.83
C VAL A 66 2.86 -6.01 -5.28
N GLY A 67 1.95 -6.32 -4.34
CA GLY A 67 0.74 -7.08 -4.61
C GLY A 67 0.80 -8.54 -4.13
N LEU A 68 -0.06 -9.38 -4.71
CA LEU A 68 -0.17 -10.78 -4.34
C LEU A 68 1.06 -11.57 -4.83
N GLY A 69 1.81 -12.15 -3.89
CA GLY A 69 2.87 -13.09 -4.23
C GLY A 69 2.34 -14.33 -4.96
N ARG A 70 3.23 -15.06 -5.64
CA ARG A 70 2.87 -16.24 -6.47
C ARG A 70 1.96 -17.24 -5.75
N ARG A 71 2.27 -17.56 -4.49
CA ARG A 71 1.51 -18.54 -3.71
C ARG A 71 0.09 -18.08 -3.39
N ALA A 72 -0.08 -16.79 -3.11
CA ALA A 72 -1.39 -16.19 -2.87
C ALA A 72 -2.21 -16.14 -4.16
N ILE A 73 -1.57 -15.81 -5.29
CA ILE A 73 -2.20 -15.86 -6.61
C ILE A 73 -2.72 -17.27 -6.94
N GLU A 74 -1.89 -18.30 -6.73
CA GLU A 74 -2.28 -19.70 -7.03
C GLU A 74 -3.44 -20.21 -6.15
N GLN A 75 -3.68 -19.57 -5.00
CA GLN A 75 -4.76 -19.89 -4.09
C GLN A 75 -6.02 -19.04 -4.31
N ALA A 76 -5.92 -17.95 -5.07
CA ALA A 76 -7.00 -17.02 -5.32
C ALA A 76 -7.78 -17.41 -6.59
N ASP A 77 -9.11 -17.27 -6.57
CA ASP A 77 -9.97 -17.49 -7.74
C ASP A 77 -9.96 -16.26 -8.69
N LEU A 78 -8.78 -15.96 -9.25
CA LEU A 78 -8.55 -14.81 -10.13
C LEU A 78 -8.46 -15.22 -11.59
N ASP A 79 -9.08 -14.44 -12.47
CA ASP A 79 -8.92 -14.60 -13.92
C ASP A 79 -7.78 -13.67 -14.39
N LEU A 80 -6.55 -14.17 -14.35
CA LEU A 80 -5.38 -13.30 -14.53
C LEU A 80 -5.02 -13.04 -16.00
N VAL A 81 -4.73 -11.77 -16.29
CA VAL A 81 -3.92 -11.32 -17.42
C VAL A 81 -2.53 -10.91 -16.95
N GLU A 82 -1.54 -11.14 -17.80
CA GLU A 82 -0.16 -10.72 -17.54
C GLU A 82 0.41 -9.99 -18.75
N ALA A 83 1.19 -8.94 -18.49
CA ALA A 83 2.05 -8.30 -19.49
C ALA A 83 3.47 -8.14 -18.93
N LYS A 84 4.47 -8.32 -19.80
CA LYS A 84 5.89 -8.13 -19.47
C LYS A 84 6.54 -7.24 -20.52
N TYR A 85 7.28 -6.24 -20.07
CA TYR A 85 8.05 -5.36 -20.95
C TYR A 85 9.48 -5.19 -20.46
N TYR A 86 10.42 -5.12 -21.39
CA TYR A 86 11.85 -5.05 -21.08
C TYR A 86 12.35 -3.61 -21.14
N TYR A 87 13.25 -3.27 -20.23
CA TYR A 87 13.82 -1.92 -20.16
C TYR A 87 14.52 -1.56 -21.47
N GLY A 88 15.25 -2.50 -22.08
CA GLY A 88 16.07 -2.30 -23.29
C GLY A 88 15.30 -1.76 -24.49
N TYR A 89 13.97 -1.76 -24.47
CA TYR A 89 13.11 -1.13 -25.47
C TYR A 89 12.76 0.33 -25.19
N THR A 90 13.42 0.96 -24.22
CA THR A 90 13.30 2.39 -23.89
C THR A 90 14.67 3.08 -24.02
N SER A 91 14.69 4.41 -24.07
CA SER A 91 15.93 5.18 -24.25
C SER A 91 16.79 5.30 -22.98
N LYS A 92 16.16 5.27 -21.79
CA LYS A 92 16.86 5.47 -20.51
C LYS A 92 17.96 4.41 -20.26
N PRO A 93 17.77 3.12 -20.54
CA PRO A 93 18.83 2.12 -20.41
C PRO A 93 20.02 2.36 -21.33
N PHE A 94 19.77 2.81 -22.56
CA PHE A 94 20.85 3.18 -23.48
C PHE A 94 21.70 4.32 -22.90
N ALA A 95 21.05 5.34 -22.31
CA ALA A 95 21.76 6.41 -21.60
C ALA A 95 22.51 5.94 -20.33
N MET A 96 22.15 4.79 -19.76
CA MET A 96 22.87 4.14 -18.66
C MET A 96 23.98 3.19 -19.14
N GLY A 97 24.22 3.10 -20.45
CA GLY A 97 25.25 2.24 -21.04
C GLY A 97 24.81 0.82 -21.34
N TYR A 98 23.51 0.50 -21.27
CA TYR A 98 22.97 -0.81 -21.64
C TYR A 98 22.73 -0.91 -23.15
N THR A 99 22.68 -2.14 -23.67
CA THR A 99 22.46 -2.38 -25.11
C THR A 99 20.99 -2.22 -25.45
N PHE A 100 20.69 -1.55 -26.58
CA PHE A 100 19.32 -1.45 -27.08
C PHE A 100 18.76 -2.85 -27.39
N GLY A 101 17.51 -3.11 -26.97
CA GLY A 101 16.87 -4.42 -27.09
C GLY A 101 17.33 -5.47 -26.08
N GLU A 102 18.20 -5.13 -25.12
CA GLU A 102 18.63 -6.07 -24.07
C GLU A 102 17.47 -6.50 -23.16
N GLN A 103 17.26 -7.80 -23.02
CA GLN A 103 16.16 -8.41 -22.27
C GLN A 103 16.55 -8.87 -20.86
N LYS A 104 17.52 -8.20 -20.21
CA LYS A 104 17.97 -8.53 -18.84
C LYS A 104 17.13 -7.89 -17.74
N HIS A 105 16.48 -6.77 -18.02
CA HIS A 105 15.69 -6.00 -17.06
C HIS A 105 14.26 -5.86 -17.57
N PHE A 106 13.28 -5.98 -16.68
CA PHE A 106 11.87 -5.97 -17.07
C PHE A 106 10.94 -5.46 -15.96
N VAL A 107 9.76 -5.03 -16.38
CA VAL A 107 8.56 -4.86 -15.56
C VAL A 107 7.55 -5.93 -15.99
N LYS A 108 6.91 -6.58 -15.03
CA LYS A 108 5.83 -7.53 -15.24
C LYS A 108 4.65 -7.11 -14.38
N VAL A 109 3.48 -7.00 -15.00
CA VAL A 109 2.23 -6.57 -14.35
C VAL A 109 1.19 -7.65 -14.58
N LYS A 110 0.48 -8.00 -13.52
CA LYS A 110 -0.69 -8.87 -13.56
C LYS A 110 -1.92 -8.11 -13.11
N ALA A 111 -3.04 -8.36 -13.76
CA ALA A 111 -4.34 -7.84 -13.38
C ALA A 111 -5.39 -8.94 -13.46
N ASP A 112 -6.46 -8.80 -12.68
CA ASP A 112 -7.63 -9.66 -12.78
C ASP A 112 -8.58 -9.13 -13.86
N ARG A 113 -9.01 -9.97 -14.80
CA ARG A 113 -9.91 -9.61 -15.90
C ARG A 113 -11.30 -9.23 -15.42
N LYS A 114 -11.77 -9.86 -14.34
CA LYS A 114 -13.13 -9.62 -13.82
C LYS A 114 -13.24 -8.22 -13.22
N THR A 115 -12.23 -7.81 -12.45
CA THR A 115 -12.23 -6.53 -11.73
C THR A 115 -11.43 -5.42 -12.41
N GLU A 116 -10.63 -5.76 -13.42
CA GLU A 116 -9.69 -4.86 -14.11
C GLU A 116 -8.65 -4.22 -13.17
N ARG A 117 -8.44 -4.81 -11.98
CA ARG A 117 -7.49 -4.31 -10.97
C ARG A 117 -6.13 -4.97 -11.12
N ILE A 118 -5.07 -4.20 -10.90
CA ILE A 118 -3.71 -4.73 -10.76
C ILE A 118 -3.64 -5.60 -9.51
N VAL A 119 -3.07 -6.79 -9.65
CA VAL A 119 -2.98 -7.81 -8.60
C VAL A 119 -1.54 -7.97 -8.11
N ASP A 120 -0.56 -7.96 -9.03
CA ASP A 120 0.85 -8.23 -8.72
C ASP A 120 1.74 -7.53 -9.74
N VAL A 121 2.82 -6.92 -9.25
CA VAL A 121 3.83 -6.25 -10.07
C VAL A 121 5.20 -6.70 -9.63
N GLN A 122 6.03 -7.07 -10.60
CA GLN A 122 7.41 -7.50 -10.37
C GLN A 122 8.34 -6.74 -11.30
N ILE A 123 9.41 -6.20 -10.74
CA ILE A 123 10.40 -5.40 -11.46
C ILE A 123 11.78 -5.95 -11.17
N VAL A 124 12.56 -6.20 -12.22
CA VAL A 124 13.97 -6.58 -12.12
C VAL A 124 14.77 -5.62 -12.98
N GLY A 125 15.65 -4.83 -12.37
CA GLY A 125 16.43 -3.85 -13.11
C GLY A 125 17.04 -2.74 -12.27
N PRO A 126 17.83 -1.84 -12.88
CA PRO A 126 18.28 -0.63 -12.22
C PRO A 126 17.07 0.18 -11.73
N GLN A 127 17.15 0.72 -10.51
CA GLN A 127 16.09 1.54 -9.90
C GLN A 127 14.74 0.82 -9.73
N ALA A 128 14.71 -0.52 -9.67
CA ALA A 128 13.47 -1.26 -9.42
C ALA A 128 12.77 -0.81 -8.13
N SER A 129 13.53 -0.50 -7.07
CA SER A 129 12.97 -0.02 -5.79
C SER A 129 12.28 1.34 -5.88
N VAL A 130 12.65 2.17 -6.86
CA VAL A 130 12.01 3.47 -7.12
C VAL A 130 10.80 3.28 -8.05
N LEU A 131 10.95 2.49 -9.11
CA LEU A 131 9.91 2.28 -10.12
C LEU A 131 8.68 1.55 -9.57
N ILE A 132 8.84 0.68 -8.56
CA ILE A 132 7.72 -0.03 -7.95
C ILE A 132 6.74 0.90 -7.24
N GLN A 133 7.20 2.08 -6.78
CA GLN A 133 6.40 2.96 -5.93
C GLN A 133 5.14 3.49 -6.64
N ILE A 134 5.19 3.72 -7.96
CA ILE A 134 4.01 4.17 -8.72
C ILE A 134 2.88 3.15 -8.62
N TYR A 135 3.20 1.86 -8.70
CA TYR A 135 2.22 0.78 -8.56
C TYR A 135 1.71 0.67 -7.13
N ALA A 136 2.59 0.78 -6.13
CA ALA A 136 2.18 0.76 -4.72
C ALA A 136 1.17 1.88 -4.40
N ASN A 137 1.44 3.09 -4.88
CA ASN A 137 0.55 4.24 -4.71
C ASN A 137 -0.80 4.01 -5.42
N LEU A 138 -0.76 3.58 -6.69
CA LEU A 138 -1.97 3.33 -7.48
C LEU A 138 -2.85 2.24 -6.87
N MET A 139 -2.26 1.14 -6.42
CA MET A 139 -2.98 0.01 -5.79
C MET A 139 -3.54 0.36 -4.41
N ASN A 140 -2.93 1.35 -3.72
CA ASN A 140 -3.40 1.81 -2.42
C ASN A 140 -4.60 2.79 -2.52
N SER A 141 -4.69 3.54 -3.62
CA SER A 141 -5.77 4.50 -3.88
C SER A 141 -7.08 3.85 -4.33
N GLY A 142 -8.16 4.64 -4.30
CA GLY A 142 -9.49 4.24 -4.73
C GLY A 142 -10.24 3.40 -3.69
N LYS A 143 -11.27 2.68 -4.17
CA LYS A 143 -12.17 1.88 -3.32
C LYS A 143 -11.51 0.57 -2.87
N TYR A 144 -11.48 0.35 -1.57
CA TYR A 144 -11.06 -0.88 -0.92
C TYR A 144 -12.15 -1.40 0.01
N THR A 145 -12.48 -2.68 -0.15
CA THR A 145 -13.39 -3.39 0.76
C THR A 145 -12.57 -4.13 1.80
N TYR A 146 -12.89 -3.91 3.07
CA TYR A 146 -12.15 -4.52 4.18
C TYR A 146 -12.49 -6.00 4.31
N GLU A 147 -11.47 -6.83 4.39
CA GLU A 147 -11.59 -8.24 4.75
C GLU A 147 -11.53 -8.41 6.28
N ILE A 148 -12.49 -9.14 6.84
CA ILE A 148 -12.53 -9.46 8.27
C ILE A 148 -11.89 -10.84 8.46
N ILE A 149 -10.68 -10.87 9.00
CA ILE A 149 -9.90 -12.10 9.19
C ILE A 149 -10.43 -12.93 10.37
N GLU A 150 -10.83 -12.27 11.47
CA GLU A 150 -11.30 -12.91 12.70
C GLU A 150 -12.66 -12.31 13.12
N PRO A 151 -13.78 -12.83 12.59
CA PRO A 151 -15.11 -12.25 12.82
C PRO A 151 -15.52 -12.34 14.30
N ASP A 152 -15.08 -13.39 14.99
CA ASP A 152 -15.45 -13.66 16.39
C ASP A 152 -14.65 -12.83 17.40
N ILE A 153 -13.55 -12.19 16.97
CA ILE A 153 -12.70 -11.36 17.83
C ILE A 153 -13.01 -9.89 17.55
N ALA A 154 -13.92 -9.31 18.33
CA ALA A 154 -14.30 -7.90 18.25
C ALA A 154 -14.90 -7.38 19.57
N SER A 155 -14.63 -6.11 19.90
CA SER A 155 -15.46 -5.38 20.86
C SER A 155 -16.79 -4.97 20.23
N GLU A 156 -17.77 -4.55 21.02
CA GLU A 156 -19.03 -3.99 20.50
C GLU A 156 -18.80 -2.83 19.52
N GLU A 157 -17.82 -1.98 19.83
CA GLU A 157 -17.41 -0.88 18.97
C GLU A 157 -16.83 -1.36 17.64
N THR A 158 -15.97 -2.39 17.67
CA THR A 158 -15.41 -2.99 16.44
C THR A 158 -16.49 -3.69 15.61
N LEU A 159 -17.48 -4.33 16.23
CA LEU A 159 -18.62 -4.93 15.52
C LEU A 159 -19.45 -3.85 14.81
N TYR A 160 -19.71 -2.73 15.47
CA TYR A 160 -20.37 -1.59 14.87
C TYR A 160 -19.56 -1.03 13.69
N GLU A 161 -18.26 -0.75 13.88
CA GLU A 161 -17.38 -0.19 12.84
C GLU A 161 -17.30 -1.10 11.61
N ARG A 162 -17.16 -2.42 11.80
CA ARG A 162 -17.13 -3.41 10.70
C ARG A 162 -18.43 -3.40 9.89
N LYS A 163 -19.58 -3.21 10.54
CA LYS A 163 -20.90 -3.21 9.89
C LYS A 163 -21.19 -1.88 9.17
N ALA A 164 -20.89 -0.76 9.83
CA ALA A 164 -21.19 0.56 9.30
C ALA A 164 -20.19 1.02 8.23
N TYR A 165 -18.93 0.55 8.31
CA TYR A 165 -17.84 0.98 7.44
C TYR A 165 -17.10 -0.21 6.81
N PRO A 166 -17.77 -0.97 5.93
CA PRO A 166 -17.18 -2.13 5.28
C PRO A 166 -16.11 -1.76 4.24
N GLU A 167 -16.04 -0.50 3.84
CA GLU A 167 -15.21 -0.03 2.72
C GLU A 167 -14.53 1.31 3.04
N ARG A 168 -13.45 1.62 2.31
CA ARG A 168 -12.76 2.91 2.30
C ARG A 168 -12.58 3.38 0.86
N TYR A 169 -12.56 4.69 0.64
CA TYR A 169 -12.13 5.28 -0.62
C TYR A 169 -10.97 6.26 -0.36
N ILE A 170 -9.85 6.11 -1.05
CA ILE A 170 -8.76 7.10 -1.03
C ILE A 170 -8.78 7.88 -2.35
N ASP A 171 -8.90 9.21 -2.28
CA ASP A 171 -8.82 10.07 -3.45
C ASP A 171 -7.35 10.16 -3.94
N PRO A 172 -7.02 9.64 -5.15
CA PRO A 172 -5.65 9.66 -5.66
C PRO A 172 -5.13 11.08 -5.98
N THR A 173 -6.01 12.09 -5.98
CA THR A 173 -5.63 13.49 -6.25
C THR A 173 -5.16 14.24 -5.01
N LYS A 174 -5.35 13.66 -3.82
CA LYS A 174 -4.99 14.31 -2.56
C LYS A 174 -3.64 13.79 -2.02
N PRO A 175 -2.81 14.65 -1.40
CA PRO A 175 -1.53 14.25 -0.82
C PRO A 175 -1.64 13.09 0.18
N VAL A 176 -2.77 13.00 0.88
CA VAL A 176 -3.07 11.91 1.81
C VAL A 176 -2.97 10.51 1.18
N ALA A 177 -3.24 10.37 -0.12
CA ALA A 177 -3.11 9.08 -0.81
C ALA A 177 -1.68 8.53 -0.76
N LEU A 178 -0.68 9.42 -0.80
CA LEU A 178 0.73 9.07 -0.66
C LEU A 178 1.08 8.73 0.80
N ASN A 179 0.56 9.49 1.76
CA ASN A 179 0.78 9.24 3.19
C ASN A 179 0.20 7.90 3.65
N TYR A 180 -0.86 7.44 2.99
CA TYR A 180 -1.47 6.13 3.28
C TYR A 180 -0.79 4.96 2.57
N ALA A 181 0.12 5.21 1.63
CA ALA A 181 0.82 4.18 0.89
C ALA A 181 2.16 3.88 1.56
N MET A 182 2.43 2.59 1.79
CA MET A 182 3.76 2.17 2.22
C MET A 182 4.80 2.55 1.16
N THR A 183 5.95 3.07 1.60
CA THR A 183 7.06 3.42 0.72
C THR A 183 8.24 2.51 0.97
N VAL A 184 8.84 1.95 -0.09
CA VAL A 184 10.01 1.08 0.04
C VAL A 184 11.15 1.83 0.73
N HIS A 185 11.81 1.17 1.69
CA HIS A 185 13.00 1.68 2.35
C HIS A 185 14.18 0.71 2.16
N PRO A 186 15.42 1.18 1.93
CA PRO A 186 15.84 2.56 1.66
C PRO A 186 15.75 2.93 0.17
N ALA A 187 14.63 3.49 -0.29
CA ALA A 187 14.46 3.87 -1.69
C ALA A 187 14.30 5.39 -1.84
N LEU A 188 14.78 5.94 -2.97
CA LEU A 188 14.70 7.38 -3.23
C LEU A 188 13.25 7.90 -3.29
N SER A 189 12.28 7.02 -3.51
CA SER A 189 10.84 7.32 -3.41
C SER A 189 10.44 7.90 -2.05
N GLU A 190 11.18 7.61 -0.97
CA GLU A 190 10.94 8.19 0.36
C GLU A 190 10.97 9.72 0.33
N VAL A 191 11.86 10.33 -0.45
CA VAL A 191 11.95 11.80 -0.56
C VAL A 191 10.67 12.39 -1.13
N ALA A 192 10.08 11.73 -2.14
CA ALA A 192 8.83 12.18 -2.75
C ALA A 192 7.64 12.01 -1.79
N THR A 193 7.59 10.89 -1.05
CA THR A 193 6.56 10.65 -0.04
C THR A 193 6.65 11.67 1.10
N TRP A 194 7.85 11.93 1.63
CA TRP A 194 8.03 12.90 2.72
C TRP A 194 7.69 14.33 2.29
N ALA A 195 8.06 14.72 1.06
CA ALA A 195 7.66 16.03 0.56
C ALA A 195 6.13 16.21 0.52
N ALA A 196 5.37 15.14 0.24
CA ALA A 196 3.91 15.18 0.27
C ALA A 196 3.33 15.20 1.69
N SER A 197 4.00 14.56 2.67
CA SER A 197 3.54 14.55 4.06
C SER A 197 3.70 15.89 4.77
N GLU A 198 4.58 16.77 4.28
CA GLU A 198 4.74 18.13 4.80
C GLU A 198 3.64 19.10 4.34
N ILE A 199 2.72 18.66 3.47
CA ILE A 199 1.59 19.49 3.03
C ILE A 199 0.53 19.48 4.12
N ASP A 200 0.54 20.52 4.95
CA ASP A 200 -0.46 20.78 5.96
C ASP A 200 -1.64 21.55 5.36
N PHE A 201 -2.84 20.97 5.50
CA PHE A 201 -4.08 21.69 5.22
C PHE A 201 -4.60 22.14 6.59
N GLU A 202 -4.97 23.42 6.74
CA GLU A 202 -5.36 24.02 8.04
C GLU A 202 -6.46 23.26 8.81
N GLU A 203 -7.20 22.38 8.12
CA GLU A 203 -8.11 21.40 8.74
C GLU A 203 -7.49 19.99 8.73
N PRO A 204 -7.63 19.22 9.83
CA PRO A 204 -7.10 17.86 9.88
C PRO A 204 -7.65 17.08 8.69
N ILE A 205 -6.75 16.46 7.94
CA ILE A 205 -7.11 15.56 6.85
C ILE A 205 -7.93 14.43 7.46
N ARG A 206 -9.26 14.56 7.42
CA ARG A 206 -10.18 13.54 7.93
C ARG A 206 -9.84 12.26 7.18
N ASN A 207 -9.69 11.15 7.91
CA ASN A 207 -9.61 9.84 7.30
C ASN A 207 -10.74 9.75 6.27
N GLU A 208 -10.41 9.61 4.99
CA GLU A 208 -11.38 9.49 3.90
C GLU A 208 -12.08 8.12 3.93
N GLU A 209 -12.33 7.57 5.12
CA GLU A 209 -13.37 6.58 5.31
C GLU A 209 -14.70 7.31 5.19
N ILE A 210 -15.09 7.58 3.93
CA ILE A 210 -16.34 8.22 3.57
C ILE A 210 -17.47 7.41 4.21
N ILE A 211 -18.33 8.07 5.02
CA ILE A 211 -19.67 7.55 5.28
C ILE A 211 -20.35 7.49 3.91
N LEU A 212 -20.59 6.30 3.39
CA LEU A 212 -21.54 6.15 2.29
C LEU A 212 -22.90 6.51 2.88
N ASP A 213 -23.32 7.77 2.70
CA ASP A 213 -24.69 8.16 3.03
C ASP A 213 -25.68 7.37 2.16
N GLU A 214 -26.70 6.86 2.84
CA GLU A 214 -28.00 6.29 2.45
C GLU A 214 -28.33 6.01 0.98
#